data_AF-A0A6G0UN91-F1
#
_entry.id   AF-A0A6G0UN91-F1
#
_cell.length_a   1.000
_cell.length_b   1.000
_cell.length_c   1.000
_cell.angle_alpha   90.00
_cell.angle_beta   90.00
_cell.angle_gamma   90.00
#
_symmetry.space_group_name_H-M   'P 1'
#
loop_
_entity.id
_entity.type
_entity.pdbx_description
1 polymer ?
#
loop_
_entity_poly.entity_id
_entity_poly.type
_entity_poly.pdbx_seq_one_letter_code
_entity_poly.pdbx_strand_id
1 'polypeptide(L)'
;MVLHLIGLGLGDIKDITLRGLETARKCKKIYLEMYTSILSYGLDRTELNEAFGQSVIEADREMVEQLADQVLDEATDDDIAVLVVGDPFGATTHADLVLRAKQREIKVNVVHNASIMNAVGCCGLQLYSFGETVSIVMWTDNWEPDSYFDKIINNYKRGLHTLCLLDIKVKEQTVENLMKGNKIYEPPRYQTCSEAAGQLLKIIERRNSSEEGVLNEDSTVVGLARVGWENQLIVSCSLKKMTSVDMGPPLHCLIIPGKMHPFDKNMPLQKAIFGLQCFWGESALAKVDGVVKTRVGYAGGRAPDPNYKNIQDYTEVIEVTFDDSKITYQSLLDYFWSHHDPTLQRKKQYRSAILYLDDDQKALAEASFKKVKEAKPSIETYVEKLDHFYQAEDYHQKYWLRCQPQVFKALKLNDNEVVESPLAAKVNAFMAGYDKYEVLKQLKEEYKLNDEVANEIEDIARRGGDPRSCH
;
A
#
# COMPACT_ATOMS: atom_id res chain seq x y z
N MET A 1 33.21 29.24 19.08
CA MET A 1 32.11 28.44 19.65
C MET A 1 31.48 27.58 18.57
N VAL A 2 30.40 26.85 18.88
CA VAL A 2 29.80 25.85 18.01
C VAL A 2 28.30 26.10 17.84
N LEU A 3 27.84 26.11 16.58
CA LEU A 3 26.43 26.00 16.24
C LEU A 3 26.04 24.52 16.19
N HIS A 4 25.12 24.11 17.05
CA HIS A 4 24.59 22.75 17.12
C HIS A 4 23.24 22.67 16.40
N LEU A 5 23.15 21.91 15.32
CA LEU A 5 21.91 21.57 14.64
C LEU A 5 21.42 20.21 15.14
N ILE A 6 20.27 20.16 15.79
CA ILE A 6 19.81 18.97 16.51
C ILE A 6 18.43 18.56 16.02
N GLY A 7 18.32 17.34 15.48
CA GLY A 7 17.05 16.75 15.10
C GLY A 7 16.25 16.27 16.31
N LEU A 8 14.98 16.64 16.37
CA LEU A 8 14.05 16.23 17.43
C LEU A 8 13.38 14.88 17.18
N GLY A 9 13.43 14.37 15.94
CA GLY A 9 12.65 13.20 15.56
C GLY A 9 11.22 13.58 15.17
N LEU A 10 10.30 12.61 15.13
CA LEU A 10 9.02 12.78 14.41
C LEU A 10 7.80 12.91 15.31
N GLY A 11 7.83 12.30 16.49
CA GLY A 11 6.76 12.19 17.47
C GLY A 11 6.75 13.30 18.50
N ASP A 12 7.28 13.00 19.69
CA ASP A 12 7.33 13.91 20.83
C ASP A 12 8.78 14.21 21.25
N ILE A 13 8.98 14.92 22.36
CA ILE A 13 10.32 15.26 22.86
C ILE A 13 11.16 14.02 23.20
N LYS A 14 10.57 12.85 23.42
CA LYS A 14 11.30 11.62 23.74
C LYS A 14 11.98 11.01 22.52
N ASP A 15 11.61 11.43 21.31
CA ASP A 15 12.29 11.03 20.08
C ASP A 15 13.66 11.69 19.93
N ILE A 16 13.96 12.74 20.70
CA ILE A 16 15.30 13.34 20.68
C ILE A 16 16.34 12.29 21.10
N THR A 17 17.43 12.19 20.34
CA THR A 17 18.51 11.30 20.73
C THR A 17 19.12 11.75 22.06
N LEU A 18 19.64 10.80 22.86
CA LEU A 18 20.36 11.12 24.10
C LEU A 18 21.50 12.13 23.85
N ARG A 19 22.21 11.98 22.72
CA ARG A 19 23.24 12.93 22.29
C ARG A 19 22.66 14.33 22.04
N GLY A 20 21.52 14.42 21.38
CA GLY A 20 20.83 15.68 21.12
C GLY A 20 20.44 16.39 22.41
N LEU A 21 19.83 15.66 23.34
CA LEU A 21 19.43 16.17 24.65
C LEU A 21 20.64 16.69 25.46
N GLU A 22 21.70 15.89 25.58
CA GLU A 22 22.92 16.27 26.30
C GLU A 22 23.64 17.45 25.66
N THR A 23 23.60 17.55 24.33
CA THR A 23 24.21 18.67 23.60
C THR A 23 23.41 19.95 23.82
N ALA A 24 22.08 19.91 23.65
CA ALA A 24 21.21 21.06 23.85
C ALA A 24 21.32 21.63 25.27
N ARG A 25 21.41 20.77 26.31
CA ARG A 25 21.59 21.18 27.72
C ARG A 25 22.88 21.96 28.00
N LYS A 26 23.92 21.80 27.17
CA LYS A 26 25.21 22.49 27.34
C LYS A 26 25.27 23.82 26.61
N CYS A 27 24.40 24.04 25.62
CA CYS A 27 24.33 25.29 24.87
C CYS A 27 23.82 26.42 25.77
N LYS A 28 24.29 27.65 25.51
CA LYS A 28 23.85 28.85 26.23
C LYS A 28 22.43 29.26 25.88
N LYS A 29 22.02 28.99 24.64
CA LYS A 29 20.67 29.25 24.12
C LYS A 29 20.23 28.14 23.19
N ILE A 30 18.92 27.94 23.17
CA ILE A 30 18.24 26.93 22.38
C ILE A 30 17.16 27.62 21.56
N TYR A 31 17.26 27.52 20.24
CA TYR A 31 16.25 27.96 19.29
C TYR A 31 15.45 26.76 18.80
N LEU A 32 14.15 26.91 18.63
CA LEU A 32 13.27 25.91 18.07
C LEU A 32 12.64 26.43 16.77
N GLU A 33 12.84 25.68 15.71
CA GLU A 33 12.26 25.92 14.40
C GLU A 33 10.94 25.11 14.26
N MET A 34 9.82 25.79 13.97
CA MET A 34 8.49 25.16 13.90
C MET A 34 7.71 25.45 12.59
N TYR A 35 8.32 26.03 11.56
CA TYR A 35 7.65 26.28 10.27
C TYR A 35 7.83 25.14 9.27
N THR A 36 8.86 24.28 9.42
CA THR A 36 9.10 23.16 8.50
C THR A 36 8.27 21.91 8.80
N SER A 37 7.84 21.72 10.05
CA SER A 37 7.03 20.59 10.49
C SER A 37 6.51 20.81 11.93
N ILE A 38 5.57 19.99 12.38
CA ILE A 38 5.04 19.97 13.75
C ILE A 38 5.30 18.63 14.43
N LEU A 39 5.57 18.68 15.73
CA LEU A 39 5.58 17.50 16.62
C LEU A 39 4.18 17.26 17.21
N SER A 40 3.97 16.09 17.80
CA SER A 40 2.67 15.64 18.30
C SER A 40 2.00 16.65 19.21
N TYR A 41 0.79 17.06 18.84
CA TYR A 41 -0.12 17.94 19.61
C TYR A 41 0.34 19.39 19.86
N GLY A 42 1.41 19.83 19.20
CA GLY A 42 2.04 21.11 19.51
C GLY A 42 2.84 20.98 20.81
N LEU A 43 4.13 21.31 20.76
CA LEU A 43 5.02 21.13 21.89
C LEU A 43 4.50 21.89 23.12
N ASP A 44 4.23 21.18 24.22
CA ASP A 44 4.12 21.83 25.51
C ASP A 44 5.51 22.39 25.85
N ARG A 45 5.60 23.72 25.81
CA ARG A 45 6.84 24.45 26.11
C ARG A 45 7.35 24.12 27.50
N THR A 46 6.46 23.75 28.41
CA THR A 46 6.80 23.33 29.77
C THR A 46 7.65 22.07 29.71
N GLU A 47 7.26 21.06 28.94
CA GLU A 47 8.02 19.81 28.78
C GLU A 47 9.38 20.03 28.11
N LEU A 48 9.46 20.89 27.09
CA LEU A 48 10.73 21.24 26.45
C LEU A 48 11.68 21.95 27.42
N ASN A 49 11.17 22.96 28.12
CA ASN A 49 11.96 23.75 29.06
C ASN A 49 12.45 22.87 30.23
N GLU A 50 11.61 21.96 30.72
CA GLU A 50 11.97 20.97 31.73
C GLU A 50 13.02 19.97 31.21
N ALA A 51 12.83 19.46 29.98
CA ALA A 51 13.76 18.53 29.36
C ALA A 51 15.15 19.15 29.19
N PHE A 52 15.26 20.41 28.75
CA PHE A 52 16.53 21.07 28.55
C PHE A 52 17.07 21.83 29.78
N GLY A 53 16.25 22.03 30.81
CA GLY A 53 16.60 22.80 32.00
C GLY A 53 16.80 24.30 31.74
N GLN A 54 16.33 24.81 30.59
CA GLN A 54 16.42 26.21 30.18
C GLN A 54 15.32 26.57 29.18
N SER A 55 15.07 27.87 29.01
CA SER A 55 14.03 28.36 28.08
C SER A 55 14.39 28.12 26.62
N VAL A 56 13.44 27.57 25.86
CA VAL A 56 13.53 27.43 24.40
C VAL A 56 12.92 28.66 23.72
N ILE A 57 13.68 29.25 22.78
CA ILE A 57 13.29 30.44 22.01
C ILE A 57 12.66 29.98 20.69
N GLU A 58 11.42 30.36 20.43
CA GLU A 58 10.74 30.05 19.16
C GLU A 58 11.27 30.97 18.04
N ALA A 59 11.69 30.37 16.94
CA ALA A 59 12.08 31.08 15.73
C ALA A 59 10.95 30.96 14.68
N ASP A 60 10.25 32.06 14.41
CA ASP A 60 9.21 32.09 13.37
C ASP A 60 9.77 32.32 11.95
N ARG A 61 8.94 32.31 10.91
CA ARG A 61 9.42 32.39 9.50
C ARG A 61 10.07 33.73 9.13
N GLU A 62 9.51 34.86 9.59
CA GLU A 62 10.16 36.18 9.44
C GLU A 62 11.49 36.19 10.21
N MET A 63 11.51 35.56 11.37
CA MET A 63 12.75 35.22 12.05
C MET A 63 13.61 34.36 11.14
N VAL A 64 13.31 33.14 10.72
CA VAL A 64 14.28 32.17 10.18
C VAL A 64 15.04 32.65 8.94
N GLU A 65 14.39 33.41 8.05
CA GLU A 65 15.08 34.03 6.92
C GLU A 65 16.05 35.16 7.36
N GLN A 66 15.77 35.82 8.50
CA GLN A 66 16.60 36.85 9.18
C GLN A 66 17.42 36.30 10.39
N LEU A 67 17.12 35.10 10.89
CA LEU A 67 17.58 34.48 12.15
C LEU A 67 18.88 33.75 11.90
N ALA A 68 19.12 33.33 10.66
CA ALA A 68 20.45 32.88 10.28
C ALA A 68 21.48 33.91 10.71
N ASP A 69 21.23 35.21 10.51
CA ASP A 69 22.22 36.22 10.90
C ASP A 69 22.32 36.36 12.42
N GLN A 70 21.20 36.47 13.15
CA GLN A 70 21.23 36.60 14.61
C GLN A 70 21.81 35.35 15.30
N VAL A 71 21.37 34.15 14.94
CA VAL A 71 21.87 32.90 15.54
C VAL A 71 23.34 32.71 15.23
N LEU A 72 23.80 33.09 14.03
CA LEU A 72 25.22 33.02 13.68
C LEU A 72 26.05 34.07 14.41
N ASP A 73 25.53 35.29 14.59
CA ASP A 73 26.18 36.31 15.39
C ASP A 73 26.38 35.81 16.84
N GLU A 74 25.32 35.28 17.45
CA GLU A 74 25.40 34.70 18.79
C GLU A 74 26.30 33.45 18.86
N ALA A 75 26.30 32.61 17.82
CA ALA A 75 27.15 31.42 17.73
C ALA A 75 28.64 31.73 17.51
N THR A 76 28.98 33.01 17.27
CA THR A 76 30.37 33.46 17.25
C THR A 76 30.96 33.38 18.66
N ASP A 77 30.20 33.87 19.64
CA ASP A 77 30.65 34.06 21.02
C ASP A 77 30.22 32.95 21.98
N ASP A 78 29.13 32.22 21.67
CA ASP A 78 28.57 31.18 22.54
C ASP A 78 28.18 29.89 21.79
N ASP A 79 28.05 28.77 22.52
CA ASP A 79 27.50 27.53 21.95
C ASP A 79 25.98 27.63 21.86
N ILE A 80 25.44 27.54 20.64
CA ILE A 80 24.02 27.76 20.34
C ILE A 80 23.41 26.49 19.75
N ALA A 81 22.24 26.08 20.24
CA ALA A 81 21.47 24.98 19.66
C ALA A 81 20.32 25.50 18.79
N VAL A 82 20.13 24.87 17.63
CA VAL A 82 18.95 25.01 16.77
C VAL A 82 18.30 23.63 16.66
N LEU A 83 17.10 23.52 17.22
CA LEU A 83 16.28 22.32 17.21
C LEU A 83 15.39 22.32 15.96
N VAL A 84 15.42 21.20 15.23
CA VAL A 84 14.67 20.99 13.99
C VAL A 84 13.79 19.76 14.13
N VAL A 85 12.53 19.85 13.74
CA VAL A 85 11.63 18.67 13.72
C VAL A 85 12.11 17.68 12.66
N GLY A 86 12.17 16.40 13.02
CA GLY A 86 12.75 15.35 12.19
C GLY A 86 14.28 15.36 12.24
N ASP A 87 14.91 15.32 11.07
CA ASP A 87 16.36 15.40 10.89
C ASP A 87 16.74 16.76 10.29
N PRO A 88 17.85 17.40 10.71
CA PRO A 88 18.26 18.71 10.19
C PRO A 88 18.41 18.78 8.68
N PHE A 89 18.63 17.68 7.96
CA PHE A 89 18.73 17.67 6.49
C PHE A 89 17.62 16.85 5.81
N GLY A 90 16.71 16.28 6.58
CA GLY A 90 15.57 15.53 6.09
C GLY A 90 14.50 16.44 5.51
N ALA A 91 14.65 16.84 4.25
CA ALA A 91 13.70 17.69 3.52
C ALA A 91 13.51 19.11 4.09
N THR A 92 14.60 19.74 4.54
CA THR A 92 14.59 21.12 5.06
C THR A 92 15.61 22.02 4.35
N THR A 93 15.55 23.33 4.61
CA THR A 93 16.47 24.34 4.06
C THR A 93 17.70 24.61 4.93
N HIS A 94 17.88 23.89 6.05
CA HIS A 94 18.94 24.17 7.03
C HIS A 94 20.37 23.93 6.51
N ALA A 95 20.53 23.30 5.35
CA ALA A 95 21.82 23.27 4.65
C ALA A 95 22.37 24.68 4.35
N ASP A 96 21.50 25.66 4.06
CA ASP A 96 21.89 27.05 3.87
C ASP A 96 22.47 27.67 5.15
N LEU A 97 21.86 27.39 6.31
CA LEU A 97 22.38 27.85 7.61
C LEU A 97 23.79 27.30 7.88
N VAL A 98 24.04 26.04 7.55
CA VAL A 98 25.38 25.42 7.67
C VAL A 98 26.39 26.11 6.74
N LEU A 99 26.00 26.45 5.51
CA LEU A 99 26.86 27.15 4.57
C LEU A 99 27.22 28.55 5.07
N ARG A 100 26.23 29.31 5.54
CA ARG A 100 26.44 30.65 6.12
C ARG A 100 27.32 30.59 7.38
N ALA A 101 27.12 29.60 8.24
CA ALA A 101 27.98 29.39 9.42
C ALA A 101 29.45 29.18 9.03
N LYS A 102 29.70 28.32 8.03
CA LYS A 102 31.05 28.07 7.52
C LYS A 102 31.69 29.31 6.91
N GLN A 103 30.92 30.14 6.20
CA GLN A 103 31.42 31.41 5.65
C GLN A 103 31.86 32.40 6.74
N ARG A 104 31.28 32.29 7.95
CA ARG A 104 31.65 33.06 9.14
C ARG A 104 32.65 32.34 10.05
N GLU A 105 33.25 31.24 9.59
CA GLU A 105 34.20 30.42 10.36
C GLU A 105 33.63 29.83 11.67
N ILE A 106 32.30 29.75 11.78
CA ILE A 106 31.62 29.14 12.93
C ILE A 106 31.64 27.62 12.76
N LYS A 107 32.06 26.90 13.80
CA LYS A 107 32.03 25.43 13.79
C LYS A 107 30.59 24.97 13.86
N VAL A 108 30.22 24.00 13.02
CA VAL A 108 28.90 23.39 13.03
C VAL A 108 29.00 21.95 13.49
N ASN A 109 28.16 21.57 14.46
CA ASN A 109 27.98 20.20 14.90
C ASN A 109 26.54 19.77 14.63
N VAL A 110 26.36 18.72 13.83
CA VAL A 110 25.03 18.18 13.52
C VAL A 110 24.77 16.93 14.35
N VAL A 111 23.61 16.89 15.00
CA VAL A 111 23.07 15.71 15.66
C VAL A 111 21.84 15.24 14.89
N HIS A 112 22.02 14.14 14.15
CA HIS A 112 20.98 13.54 13.32
C HIS A 112 19.86 12.88 14.13
N ASN A 113 18.71 12.68 13.48
CA ASN A 113 17.59 11.92 14.04
C ASN A 113 16.75 11.23 12.94
N ALA A 114 15.62 10.62 13.31
CA ALA A 114 14.65 10.08 12.37
C ALA A 114 14.05 11.18 11.49
N SER A 115 13.80 10.86 10.22
CA SER A 115 13.18 11.75 9.23
C SER A 115 11.97 11.06 8.59
N ILE A 116 11.04 11.83 8.05
CA ILE A 116 9.98 11.23 7.22
C ILE A 116 10.58 10.50 6.01
N MET A 117 11.73 10.96 5.51
CA MET A 117 12.42 10.40 4.34
C MET A 117 12.81 8.92 4.51
N ASN A 118 13.10 8.47 5.74
CA ASN A 118 13.39 7.07 6.04
C ASN A 118 12.26 6.38 6.81
N ALA A 119 11.52 7.10 7.66
CA ALA A 119 10.44 6.52 8.45
C ALA A 119 9.28 5.99 7.60
N VAL A 120 9.08 6.50 6.37
CA VAL A 120 8.08 5.98 5.42
C VAL A 120 8.23 4.49 5.12
N GLY A 121 9.38 3.88 5.39
CA GLY A 121 9.55 2.41 5.30
C GLY A 121 8.56 1.62 6.17
N CYS A 122 7.94 2.26 7.18
CA CYS A 122 6.88 1.64 7.97
C CYS A 122 5.63 1.25 7.16
N CYS A 123 5.46 1.77 5.93
CA CYS A 123 4.39 1.34 5.03
C CYS A 123 4.66 0.01 4.32
N GLY A 124 5.82 -0.61 4.56
CA GLY A 124 6.20 -1.89 3.96
C GLY A 124 6.85 -1.76 2.58
N LEU A 125 6.86 -0.56 1.99
CA LEU A 125 7.59 -0.29 0.76
C LEU A 125 9.08 -0.15 1.02
N GLN A 126 9.86 -0.69 0.10
CA GLN A 126 11.30 -0.71 0.19
C GLN A 126 11.93 0.66 -0.08
N LEU A 127 12.69 1.18 0.89
CA LEU A 127 13.32 2.51 0.81
C LEU A 127 14.25 2.69 -0.40
N TYR A 128 14.95 1.65 -0.85
CA TYR A 128 15.84 1.75 -2.01
C TYR A 128 15.10 1.80 -3.36
N SER A 129 13.80 1.53 -3.37
CA SER A 129 12.94 1.62 -4.54
C SER A 129 12.27 3.00 -4.66
N PHE A 130 12.56 3.95 -3.77
CA PHE A 130 12.09 5.33 -3.88
C PHE A 130 12.96 6.13 -4.86
N GLY A 131 12.29 6.87 -5.75
CA GLY A 131 12.89 7.79 -6.70
C GLY A 131 12.99 9.21 -6.14
N GLU A 132 12.86 10.19 -7.03
CA GLU A 132 12.89 11.60 -6.62
C GLU A 132 11.68 11.95 -5.75
N THR A 133 11.91 12.42 -4.52
CA THR A 133 10.87 12.98 -3.64
C THR A 133 10.33 14.28 -4.22
N VAL A 134 9.03 14.51 -4.08
CA VAL A 134 8.35 15.73 -4.55
C VAL A 134 7.61 16.42 -3.40
N SER A 135 7.34 17.71 -3.57
CA SER A 135 6.43 18.47 -2.71
C SER A 135 5.18 18.83 -3.49
N ILE A 136 4.02 18.36 -3.05
CA ILE A 136 2.72 18.79 -3.56
C ILE A 136 2.38 20.08 -2.80
N VAL A 137 2.10 21.14 -3.54
CA VAL A 137 1.78 22.46 -2.96
C VAL A 137 0.27 22.67 -2.95
N MET A 138 -0.26 23.40 -1.97
CA MET A 138 -1.68 23.73 -1.94
C MET A 138 -2.05 24.66 -3.09
N TRP A 139 -3.06 24.26 -3.87
CA TRP A 139 -3.67 25.15 -4.85
C TRP A 139 -4.40 26.32 -4.19
N THR A 140 -4.44 27.42 -4.91
CA THR A 140 -5.24 28.61 -4.59
C THR A 140 -6.12 28.94 -5.78
N ASP A 141 -7.10 29.82 -5.62
CA ASP A 141 -8.09 30.14 -6.66
C ASP A 141 -7.46 30.57 -8.01
N ASN A 142 -6.26 31.16 -7.98
CA ASN A 142 -5.58 31.70 -9.16
C ASN A 142 -4.25 30.98 -9.49
N TRP A 143 -3.87 29.95 -8.73
CA TRP A 143 -2.58 29.28 -8.90
C TRP A 143 -2.68 27.79 -8.59
N GLU A 144 -2.59 26.99 -9.66
CA GLU A 144 -2.72 25.53 -9.65
C GLU A 144 -1.49 24.88 -10.30
N PRO A 145 -0.31 24.94 -9.65
CA PRO A 145 0.92 24.37 -10.20
C PRO A 145 0.84 22.84 -10.25
N ASP A 146 1.43 22.26 -11.30
CA ASP A 146 1.44 20.81 -11.55
C ASP A 146 2.84 20.27 -11.90
N SER A 147 3.89 21.09 -11.79
CA SER A 147 5.27 20.71 -12.15
C SER A 147 5.82 19.48 -11.41
N TYR A 148 5.34 19.22 -10.19
CA TYR A 148 5.70 18.02 -9.43
C TYR A 148 5.17 16.74 -10.07
N PHE A 149 4.12 16.82 -10.89
CA PHE A 149 3.51 15.68 -11.55
C PHE A 149 4.46 15.01 -12.54
N ASP A 150 5.26 15.79 -13.28
CA ASP A 150 6.23 15.24 -14.24
C ASP A 150 7.26 14.34 -13.57
N LYS A 151 7.69 14.69 -12.36
CA LYS A 151 8.61 13.90 -11.54
C LYS A 151 7.98 12.60 -11.04
N ILE A 152 6.73 12.67 -10.56
CA ILE A 152 5.94 11.49 -10.16
C ILE A 152 5.84 10.51 -11.34
N ILE A 153 5.46 11.00 -12.52
CA ILE A 153 5.31 10.15 -13.71
C ILE A 153 6.64 9.56 -14.16
N ASN A 154 7.75 10.33 -14.07
CA ASN A 154 9.08 9.81 -14.39
C ASN A 154 9.49 8.67 -13.46
N ASN A 155 9.28 8.82 -12.15
CA ASN A 155 9.52 7.74 -11.18
C ASN A 155 8.63 6.53 -11.49
N TYR A 156 7.33 6.75 -11.71
CA TYR A 156 6.35 5.70 -11.99
C TYR A 156 6.72 4.88 -13.23
N LYS A 157 7.08 5.55 -14.35
CA LYS A 157 7.55 4.90 -15.59
C LYS A 157 8.82 4.05 -15.38
N ARG A 158 9.67 4.43 -14.42
CA ARG A 158 10.89 3.69 -14.04
C ARG A 158 10.63 2.61 -13.00
N GLY A 159 9.39 2.47 -12.53
CA GLY A 159 9.01 1.53 -11.47
C GLY A 159 9.45 1.95 -10.07
N LEU A 160 9.80 3.23 -9.85
CA LEU A 160 10.21 3.75 -8.55
C LEU A 160 9.01 4.32 -7.78
N HIS A 161 8.99 4.15 -6.46
CA HIS A 161 8.04 4.81 -5.58
C HIS A 161 8.35 6.30 -5.47
N THR A 162 7.33 7.13 -5.32
CA THR A 162 7.50 8.57 -5.10
C THR A 162 6.96 8.93 -3.73
N LEU A 163 7.81 9.47 -2.86
CA LEU A 163 7.36 10.14 -1.64
C LEU A 163 6.92 11.57 -2.01
N CYS A 164 5.65 11.86 -1.76
CA CYS A 164 5.05 13.17 -1.91
C CYS A 164 4.89 13.82 -0.53
N LEU A 165 5.76 14.77 -0.23
CA LEU A 165 5.61 15.66 0.92
C LEU A 165 4.45 16.63 0.64
N LEU A 166 3.64 16.89 1.66
CA LEU A 166 2.44 17.72 1.53
C LEU A 166 2.67 19.09 2.16
N ASP A 167 2.07 20.11 1.56
CA ASP A 167 2.32 21.50 1.91
C ASP A 167 1.88 21.87 3.34
N ILE A 168 2.62 22.80 3.92
CA ILE A 168 2.39 23.35 5.25
C ILE A 168 2.42 24.87 5.14
N LYS A 169 1.28 25.50 5.47
CA LYS A 169 1.13 26.96 5.46
C LYS A 169 0.96 27.44 6.90
N VAL A 170 2.03 27.99 7.46
CA VAL A 170 2.05 28.56 8.82
C VAL A 170 2.30 30.06 8.73
N LYS A 171 1.56 30.84 9.53
CA LYS A 171 1.68 32.31 9.61
C LYS A 171 1.60 33.01 8.23
N GLU A 172 0.65 32.61 7.38
CA GLU A 172 0.36 33.36 6.15
C GLU A 172 -0.49 34.60 6.47
N GLN A 173 -0.22 35.71 5.79
CA GLN A 173 -1.10 36.88 5.79
C GLN A 173 -2.01 36.80 4.57
N THR A 174 -3.28 37.22 4.72
CA THR A 174 -4.13 37.43 3.55
C THR A 174 -3.52 38.51 2.66
N VAL A 175 -3.77 38.43 1.35
CA VAL A 175 -3.31 39.45 0.38
C VAL A 175 -3.75 40.85 0.84
N GLU A 176 -4.94 40.97 1.42
CA GLU A 176 -5.46 42.22 1.96
C GLU A 176 -4.66 42.72 3.16
N ASN A 177 -4.34 41.85 4.12
CA ASN A 177 -3.53 42.23 5.29
C ASN A 177 -2.09 42.59 4.90
N LEU A 178 -1.51 41.85 3.95
CA LEU A 178 -0.19 42.13 3.39
C LEU A 178 -0.16 43.49 2.70
N MET A 179 -1.15 43.79 1.85
CA MET A 179 -1.27 45.10 1.17
C MET A 179 -1.49 46.26 2.15
N LYS A 180 -2.14 46.01 3.30
CA LYS A 180 -2.39 47.00 4.35
C LYS A 180 -1.25 47.12 5.36
N GLY A 181 -0.21 46.27 5.29
CA GLY A 181 0.87 46.21 6.26
C GLY A 181 0.45 45.69 7.65
N ASN A 182 -0.71 45.03 7.74
CA ASN A 182 -1.24 44.49 8.98
C ASN A 182 -0.62 43.12 9.26
N LYS A 183 0.07 42.98 10.39
CA LYS A 183 0.64 41.71 10.86
C LYS A 183 -0.41 40.77 11.47
N ILE A 184 -1.44 40.45 10.70
CA ILE A 184 -2.51 39.51 11.09
C ILE A 184 -2.31 38.21 10.30
N TYR A 185 -2.05 37.13 11.03
CA TYR A 185 -1.72 35.83 10.47
C TYR A 185 -2.94 34.88 10.52
N GLU A 186 -3.10 34.10 9.46
CA GLU A 186 -4.09 33.03 9.40
C GLU A 186 -3.66 31.81 10.24
N PRO A 187 -4.64 31.00 10.71
CA PRO A 187 -4.32 29.75 11.39
C PRO A 187 -3.54 28.81 10.45
N PRO A 188 -2.67 27.95 11.02
CA PRO A 188 -1.86 27.05 10.21
C PRO A 188 -2.74 26.06 9.45
N ARG A 189 -2.43 25.86 8.17
CA ARG A 189 -3.08 24.90 7.28
C ARG A 189 -2.10 23.82 6.88
N TYR A 190 -2.55 22.57 6.94
CA TYR A 190 -1.75 21.39 6.59
C TYR A 190 -2.49 20.63 5.50
N GLN A 191 -1.79 20.31 4.42
CA GLN A 191 -2.42 19.67 3.29
C GLN A 191 -2.65 18.19 3.62
N THR A 192 -3.86 17.73 3.32
CA THR A 192 -4.27 16.35 3.58
C THR A 192 -3.97 15.41 2.41
N CYS A 193 -3.87 14.11 2.68
CA CYS A 193 -3.77 13.10 1.61
C CYS A 193 -4.97 13.17 0.65
N SER A 194 -6.17 13.44 1.17
CA SER A 194 -7.40 13.61 0.37
C SER A 194 -7.29 14.78 -0.60
N GLU A 195 -6.86 15.97 -0.12
CA GLU A 195 -6.67 17.14 -0.97
C GLU A 195 -5.57 16.92 -2.03
N ALA A 196 -4.45 16.30 -1.63
CA ALA A 196 -3.36 15.97 -2.54
C ALA A 196 -3.80 14.97 -3.63
N ALA A 197 -4.52 13.92 -3.25
CA ALA A 197 -5.09 12.96 -4.20
C ALA A 197 -6.06 13.65 -5.17
N GLY A 198 -6.90 14.56 -4.68
CA GLY A 198 -7.82 15.34 -5.50
C GLY A 198 -7.11 16.25 -6.51
N GLN A 199 -6.00 16.88 -6.13
CA GLN A 199 -5.17 17.66 -7.07
C GLN A 199 -4.55 16.75 -8.15
N LEU A 200 -4.02 15.59 -7.78
CA LEU A 200 -3.45 14.63 -8.74
C LEU A 200 -4.49 14.15 -9.75
N LEU A 201 -5.71 13.81 -9.32
CA LEU A 201 -6.79 13.43 -10.24
C LEU A 201 -7.14 14.56 -11.23
N LYS A 202 -7.27 15.79 -10.74
CA LYS A 202 -7.54 16.94 -11.62
C LYS A 202 -6.42 17.17 -12.63
N ILE A 203 -5.16 16.94 -12.25
CA ILE A 203 -4.01 17.02 -13.18
C ILE A 203 -4.10 15.91 -14.24
N ILE A 204 -4.40 14.67 -13.83
CA ILE A 204 -4.58 13.52 -14.73
C ILE A 204 -5.68 13.81 -15.76
N GLU A 205 -6.83 14.33 -15.31
CA GLU A 205 -7.95 14.73 -16.17
C GLU A 205 -7.54 15.82 -17.17
N ARG A 206 -6.91 16.91 -16.69
CA ARG A 206 -6.46 18.03 -17.54
C ARG A 206 -5.45 17.62 -18.60
N ARG A 207 -4.54 16.71 -18.25
CA ARG A 207 -3.45 16.27 -19.12
C ARG A 207 -3.85 15.12 -20.05
N ASN A 208 -5.10 14.64 -20.01
CA ASN A 208 -5.63 13.57 -20.87
C ASN A 208 -4.70 12.35 -20.98
N SER A 209 -4.08 11.96 -19.87
CA SER A 209 -3.11 10.86 -19.82
C SER A 209 -3.83 9.51 -19.93
N SER A 210 -4.23 9.17 -21.14
CA SER A 210 -4.92 7.92 -21.52
C SER A 210 -3.95 6.82 -21.96
N GLU A 211 -2.64 7.02 -21.76
CA GLU A 211 -1.62 6.00 -22.00
C GLU A 211 -1.74 4.87 -20.97
N GLU A 212 -1.79 3.64 -21.46
CA GLU A 212 -1.79 2.41 -20.66
C GLU A 212 -0.48 2.30 -19.85
N GLY A 213 -0.58 2.07 -18.54
CA GLY A 213 0.59 2.02 -17.64
C GLY A 213 1.03 3.37 -17.07
N VAL A 214 0.21 4.42 -17.20
CA VAL A 214 0.40 5.72 -16.53
C VAL A 214 -0.52 5.83 -15.30
N LEU A 215 -0.09 6.61 -14.30
CA LEU A 215 -0.87 6.91 -13.09
C LEU A 215 -2.29 7.37 -13.44
N ASN A 216 -3.28 6.68 -12.89
CA ASN A 216 -4.71 6.87 -13.17
C ASN A 216 -5.54 6.79 -11.87
N GLU A 217 -6.87 6.91 -11.99
CA GLU A 217 -7.75 6.95 -10.81
C GLU A 217 -7.76 5.65 -9.98
N ASP A 218 -7.51 4.51 -10.61
CA ASP A 218 -7.47 3.19 -9.96
C ASP A 218 -6.08 2.84 -9.40
N SER A 219 -5.06 3.65 -9.71
CA SER A 219 -3.69 3.40 -9.27
C SER A 219 -3.60 3.42 -7.75
N THR A 220 -2.93 2.42 -7.19
CA THR A 220 -2.69 2.34 -5.74
C THR A 220 -1.88 3.53 -5.25
N VAL A 221 -2.27 4.08 -4.11
CA VAL A 221 -1.53 5.09 -3.35
C VAL A 221 -1.51 4.71 -1.88
N VAL A 222 -0.50 5.16 -1.15
CA VAL A 222 -0.40 4.94 0.29
C VAL A 222 -0.39 6.29 0.99
N GLY A 223 -1.43 6.56 1.78
CA GLY A 223 -1.50 7.70 2.67
C GLY A 223 -0.88 7.34 4.00
N LEU A 224 0.00 8.20 4.51
CA LEU A 224 0.58 8.06 5.84
C LEU A 224 0.26 9.31 6.64
N ALA A 225 -0.17 9.11 7.88
CA ALA A 225 -0.45 10.17 8.82
C ALA A 225 0.28 9.92 10.14
N ARG A 226 0.88 10.98 10.68
CA ARG A 226 1.50 11.01 12.02
C ARG A 226 2.53 9.88 12.19
N VAL A 227 3.41 9.75 11.21
CA VAL A 227 4.46 8.72 11.22
C VAL A 227 5.35 8.91 12.44
N GLY A 228 5.52 7.84 13.23
CA GLY A 228 6.26 7.87 14.50
C GLY A 228 5.42 8.23 15.74
N TRP A 229 4.13 8.56 15.60
CA TRP A 229 3.25 8.86 16.74
C TRP A 229 2.49 7.60 17.18
N GLU A 230 1.97 7.58 18.42
CA GLU A 230 1.17 6.45 18.92
C GLU A 230 -0.09 6.16 18.07
N ASN A 231 -0.67 7.21 17.48
CA ASN A 231 -1.85 7.13 16.62
C ASN A 231 -1.50 7.23 15.13
N GLN A 232 -0.31 6.76 14.73
CA GLN A 232 0.09 6.63 13.34
C GLN A 232 -0.98 5.87 12.54
N LEU A 233 -1.30 6.37 11.35
CA LEU A 233 -2.25 5.73 10.44
C LEU A 233 -1.64 5.58 9.05
N ILE A 234 -1.75 4.37 8.50
CA ILE A 234 -1.30 4.05 7.14
C ILE A 234 -2.48 3.42 6.41
N VAL A 235 -2.85 3.99 5.27
CA VAL A 235 -3.95 3.50 4.44
C VAL A 235 -3.47 3.33 3.01
N SER A 236 -3.68 2.15 2.46
CA SER A 236 -3.46 1.89 1.03
C SER A 236 -4.80 1.70 0.32
N CYS A 237 -5.01 2.45 -0.76
CA CYS A 237 -6.21 2.34 -1.58
C CYS A 237 -5.96 2.91 -2.98
N SER A 238 -6.95 2.86 -3.87
CA SER A 238 -6.88 3.57 -5.15
C SER A 238 -6.78 5.08 -4.95
N LEU A 239 -6.14 5.80 -5.88
CA LEU A 239 -6.05 7.25 -5.90
C LEU A 239 -7.43 7.93 -5.77
N LYS A 240 -8.45 7.38 -6.45
CA LYS A 240 -9.85 7.82 -6.34
C LYS A 240 -10.40 7.71 -4.93
N LYS A 241 -10.27 6.55 -4.30
CA LYS A 241 -10.73 6.32 -2.92
C LYS A 241 -10.02 7.26 -1.93
N MET A 242 -8.73 7.53 -2.12
CA MET A 242 -7.93 8.42 -1.25
C MET A 242 -8.51 9.84 -1.18
N THR A 243 -9.20 10.34 -2.21
CA THR A 243 -9.81 11.68 -2.16
C THR A 243 -10.90 11.83 -1.10
N SER A 244 -11.43 10.72 -0.58
CA SER A 244 -12.45 10.71 0.48
C SER A 244 -11.99 10.06 1.79
N VAL A 245 -10.74 9.62 1.88
CA VAL A 245 -10.23 8.99 3.12
C VAL A 245 -9.94 10.06 4.16
N ASP A 246 -10.55 9.92 5.34
CA ASP A 246 -10.16 10.68 6.52
C ASP A 246 -8.94 10.04 7.18
N MET A 247 -7.79 10.70 7.05
CA MET A 247 -6.54 10.28 7.66
C MET A 247 -6.35 10.83 9.09
N GLY A 248 -7.30 11.62 9.59
CA GLY A 248 -7.24 12.31 10.88
C GLY A 248 -6.39 13.58 10.84
N PRO A 249 -5.86 14.02 12.01
CA PRO A 249 -5.08 15.25 12.09
C PRO A 249 -3.70 15.13 11.43
N PRO A 250 -3.08 16.26 11.03
CA PRO A 250 -1.74 16.29 10.44
C PRO A 250 -0.66 15.69 11.38
N LEU A 251 0.52 15.31 10.88
CA LEU A 251 1.03 15.53 9.51
C LEU A 251 0.78 14.37 8.57
N HIS A 252 0.56 14.69 7.29
CA HIS A 252 0.30 13.73 6.24
C HIS A 252 1.42 13.71 5.20
N CYS A 253 1.70 12.54 4.63
CA CYS A 253 2.44 12.39 3.38
C CYS A 253 1.76 11.34 2.51
N LEU A 254 1.92 11.47 1.19
CA LEU A 254 1.34 10.54 0.23
C LEU A 254 2.48 9.82 -0.50
N ILE A 255 2.32 8.52 -0.74
CA ILE A 255 3.25 7.75 -1.55
C ILE A 255 2.53 7.27 -2.80
N ILE A 256 3.17 7.45 -3.95
CA ILE A 256 2.77 6.89 -5.23
C ILE A 256 3.70 5.71 -5.52
N PRO A 257 3.30 4.46 -5.27
CA PRO A 257 4.13 3.31 -5.53
C PRO A 257 4.39 3.14 -7.04
N GLY A 258 5.65 2.89 -7.42
CA GLY A 258 5.99 2.36 -8.73
C GLY A 258 5.76 0.84 -8.80
N LYS A 259 6.70 0.11 -9.41
CA LYS A 259 6.62 -1.35 -9.53
C LYS A 259 6.92 -2.00 -8.18
N MET A 260 5.90 -2.58 -7.55
CA MET A 260 6.06 -3.27 -6.26
C MET A 260 6.73 -4.65 -6.42
N HIS A 261 7.78 -4.92 -5.64
CA HIS A 261 8.41 -6.24 -5.55
C HIS A 261 7.48 -7.22 -4.81
N PRO A 262 7.51 -8.54 -5.09
CA PRO A 262 6.74 -9.52 -4.31
C PRO A 262 6.88 -9.48 -2.77
N PHE A 263 7.92 -8.84 -2.24
CA PHE A 263 8.08 -8.60 -0.79
C PHE A 263 7.40 -7.31 -0.32
N ASP A 264 7.32 -6.28 -1.17
CA ASP A 264 6.48 -5.09 -0.95
C ASP A 264 4.98 -5.45 -0.98
N LYS A 265 4.66 -6.59 -1.61
CA LYS A 265 3.31 -7.19 -1.70
C LYS A 265 2.88 -7.98 -0.48
N ASN A 266 3.46 -7.77 0.70
CA ASN A 266 2.82 -8.21 1.95
C ASN A 266 1.54 -7.39 2.27
N MET A 267 0.88 -6.83 1.26
CA MET A 267 -0.56 -6.75 1.30
C MET A 267 -1.14 -8.17 1.37
N PRO A 268 -2.18 -8.39 2.18
CA PRO A 268 -2.83 -9.69 2.23
C PRO A 268 -3.29 -10.08 0.83
N LEU A 269 -2.87 -11.26 0.35
CA LEU A 269 -3.42 -11.84 -0.88
C LEU A 269 -4.96 -11.82 -0.79
N GLN A 270 -5.59 -11.38 -1.86
CA GLN A 270 -7.04 -11.24 -1.90
C GLN A 270 -7.70 -12.59 -2.12
N LYS A 271 -8.95 -12.71 -1.69
CA LYS A 271 -9.76 -13.92 -1.83
C LYS A 271 -10.99 -13.68 -2.68
N ALA A 272 -11.35 -14.64 -3.50
CA ALA A 272 -12.60 -14.67 -4.25
C ALA A 272 -13.27 -16.03 -4.08
N ILE A 273 -14.60 -16.06 -3.93
CA ILE A 273 -15.36 -17.31 -3.79
C ILE A 273 -16.31 -17.48 -4.97
N PHE A 274 -16.09 -18.56 -5.73
CA PHE A 274 -16.88 -18.88 -6.92
C PHE A 274 -17.48 -20.28 -6.86
N GLY A 275 -18.76 -20.42 -7.21
CA GLY A 275 -19.39 -21.70 -7.51
C GLY A 275 -19.36 -21.94 -9.02
N LEU A 276 -18.49 -22.83 -9.49
CA LEU A 276 -18.33 -23.20 -10.91
C LEU A 276 -19.04 -24.53 -11.24
N GLN A 277 -20.19 -24.77 -10.63
CA GLN A 277 -20.88 -26.06 -10.64
C GLN A 277 -20.12 -27.16 -9.86
N CYS A 278 -19.21 -27.88 -10.51
CA CYS A 278 -18.36 -28.90 -9.86
C CYS A 278 -17.10 -28.24 -9.30
N PHE A 279 -16.85 -28.32 -8.00
CA PHE A 279 -15.65 -27.70 -7.41
C PHE A 279 -14.31 -28.34 -7.85
N TRP A 280 -14.30 -29.54 -8.43
CA TRP A 280 -13.09 -30.16 -8.99
C TRP A 280 -12.60 -29.45 -10.26
N GLY A 281 -13.40 -28.51 -10.77
CA GLY A 281 -12.97 -27.48 -11.72
C GLY A 281 -12.00 -26.44 -11.15
N GLU A 282 -11.59 -26.52 -9.87
CA GLU A 282 -10.62 -25.57 -9.27
C GLU A 282 -9.30 -25.45 -10.06
N SER A 283 -8.93 -26.49 -10.81
CA SER A 283 -7.76 -26.48 -11.67
C SER A 283 -7.86 -25.41 -12.77
N ALA A 284 -9.06 -25.11 -13.27
CA ALA A 284 -9.27 -24.04 -14.25
C ALA A 284 -8.86 -22.68 -13.68
N LEU A 285 -9.22 -22.37 -12.44
CA LEU A 285 -8.82 -21.12 -11.79
C LEU A 285 -7.33 -21.12 -11.44
N ALA A 286 -6.76 -22.27 -11.08
CA ALA A 286 -5.34 -22.39 -10.81
C ALA A 286 -4.44 -22.14 -12.05
N LYS A 287 -4.95 -22.29 -13.29
CA LYS A 287 -4.24 -21.94 -14.54
C LYS A 287 -4.06 -20.43 -14.76
N VAL A 288 -4.84 -19.61 -14.06
CA VAL A 288 -4.88 -18.17 -14.27
C VAL A 288 -3.60 -17.53 -13.68
N ASP A 289 -2.96 -16.68 -14.46
CA ASP A 289 -1.78 -15.93 -14.02
C ASP A 289 -2.21 -14.93 -12.93
N GLY A 290 -1.49 -14.90 -11.81
CA GLY A 290 -1.86 -14.11 -10.63
C GLY A 290 -2.67 -14.87 -9.58
N VAL A 291 -3.30 -16.01 -9.93
CA VAL A 291 -3.85 -16.92 -8.92
C VAL A 291 -2.71 -17.68 -8.24
N VAL A 292 -2.65 -17.59 -6.91
CA VAL A 292 -1.58 -18.16 -6.08
C VAL A 292 -1.95 -19.55 -5.60
N LYS A 293 -3.14 -19.71 -5.00
CA LYS A 293 -3.66 -21.00 -4.55
C LYS A 293 -5.18 -21.04 -4.64
N THR A 294 -5.71 -22.25 -4.68
CA THR A 294 -7.15 -22.54 -4.65
C THR A 294 -7.44 -23.51 -3.51
N ARG A 295 -8.66 -23.54 -3.00
CA ARG A 295 -9.18 -24.66 -2.20
C ARG A 295 -10.68 -24.81 -2.40
N VAL A 296 -11.18 -26.02 -2.23
CA VAL A 296 -12.60 -26.34 -2.45
C VAL A 296 -13.35 -26.44 -1.13
N GLY A 297 -14.63 -26.09 -1.15
CA GLY A 297 -15.47 -26.07 0.05
C GLY A 297 -16.95 -25.89 -0.23
N TYR A 298 -17.68 -25.63 0.85
CA TYR A 298 -19.13 -25.42 0.88
C TYR A 298 -19.44 -24.03 1.41
N ALA A 299 -20.22 -23.25 0.67
CA ALA A 299 -20.68 -21.92 1.10
C ALA A 299 -22.08 -21.58 0.53
N GLY A 300 -22.66 -20.47 0.99
CA GLY A 300 -23.96 -19.98 0.51
C GLY A 300 -25.18 -20.78 1.01
N GLY A 301 -25.02 -21.50 2.11
CA GLY A 301 -26.06 -22.14 2.92
C GLY A 301 -26.04 -21.61 4.36
N ARG A 302 -26.95 -22.09 5.21
CA ARG A 302 -27.10 -21.65 6.62
C ARG A 302 -27.05 -22.80 7.62
N ALA A 303 -27.17 -24.05 7.18
CA ALA A 303 -27.11 -25.20 8.09
C ALA A 303 -25.72 -25.32 8.76
N PRO A 304 -25.58 -25.73 10.02
CA PRO A 304 -24.26 -25.93 10.61
C PRO A 304 -23.56 -27.16 10.02
N ASP A 305 -22.23 -27.09 9.93
CA ASP A 305 -21.31 -28.21 9.64
C ASP A 305 -21.66 -29.10 8.43
N PRO A 306 -21.75 -28.54 7.20
CA PRO A 306 -21.95 -29.33 5.99
C PRO A 306 -20.76 -30.26 5.71
N ASN A 307 -21.04 -31.42 5.12
CA ASN A 307 -20.04 -32.33 4.57
C ASN A 307 -20.54 -32.93 3.26
N TYR A 308 -19.68 -33.60 2.49
CA TYR A 308 -20.05 -34.06 1.15
C TYR A 308 -21.28 -34.99 1.13
N LYS A 309 -21.45 -35.84 2.16
CA LYS A 309 -22.58 -36.75 2.28
C LYS A 309 -23.86 -36.05 2.75
N ASN A 310 -23.72 -34.88 3.37
CA ASN A 310 -24.80 -34.11 3.96
C ASN A 310 -24.62 -32.61 3.70
N ILE A 311 -24.68 -32.21 2.43
CA ILE A 311 -24.40 -30.83 2.01
C ILE A 311 -25.52 -29.84 2.35
N GLN A 312 -26.74 -30.33 2.64
CA GLN A 312 -27.90 -29.51 2.99
C GLN A 312 -28.20 -28.42 1.94
N ASP A 313 -28.18 -27.15 2.33
CA ASP A 313 -28.48 -25.99 1.50
C ASP A 313 -27.22 -25.30 0.94
N TYR A 314 -26.04 -25.92 1.07
CA TYR A 314 -24.79 -25.36 0.60
C TYR A 314 -24.53 -25.60 -0.89
N THR A 315 -23.66 -24.77 -1.45
CA THR A 315 -23.14 -24.86 -2.81
C THR A 315 -21.65 -25.21 -2.75
N GLU A 316 -21.21 -26.08 -3.66
CA GLU A 316 -19.80 -26.34 -3.90
C GLU A 316 -19.14 -25.09 -4.47
N VAL A 317 -18.11 -24.61 -3.78
CA VAL A 317 -17.40 -23.38 -4.12
C VAL A 317 -15.90 -23.60 -4.09
N ILE A 318 -15.21 -22.70 -4.78
CA ILE A 318 -13.75 -22.62 -4.85
C ILE A 318 -13.37 -21.28 -4.22
N GLU A 319 -12.56 -21.33 -3.17
CA GLU A 319 -11.85 -20.15 -2.66
C GLU A 319 -10.56 -19.98 -3.46
N VAL A 320 -10.43 -18.85 -4.13
CA VAL A 320 -9.27 -18.46 -4.92
C VAL A 320 -8.50 -17.40 -4.14
N THR A 321 -7.25 -17.67 -3.83
CA THR A 321 -6.32 -16.67 -3.31
C THR A 321 -5.47 -16.14 -4.46
N PHE A 322 -5.48 -14.83 -4.68
CA PHE A 322 -4.81 -14.19 -5.82
C PHE A 322 -4.01 -12.95 -5.42
N ASP A 323 -3.00 -12.65 -6.23
CA ASP A 323 -2.18 -11.44 -6.15
C ASP A 323 -2.84 -10.34 -7.00
N ASP A 324 -3.46 -9.36 -6.33
CA ASP A 324 -4.24 -8.28 -6.95
C ASP A 324 -3.41 -7.33 -7.82
N SER A 325 -2.09 -7.30 -7.59
CA SER A 325 -1.14 -6.59 -8.45
C SER A 325 -0.83 -7.32 -9.77
N LYS A 326 -1.22 -8.60 -9.90
CA LYS A 326 -1.06 -9.39 -11.12
C LYS A 326 -2.40 -9.62 -11.83
N ILE A 327 -3.48 -9.77 -11.08
CA ILE A 327 -4.83 -9.99 -11.63
C ILE A 327 -5.89 -9.30 -10.78
N THR A 328 -6.83 -8.63 -11.45
CA THR A 328 -7.93 -7.94 -10.75
C THR A 328 -9.08 -8.90 -10.45
N TYR A 329 -9.90 -8.57 -9.46
CA TYR A 329 -11.15 -9.28 -9.20
C TYR A 329 -12.10 -9.25 -10.41
N GLN A 330 -12.12 -8.15 -11.16
CA GLN A 330 -12.90 -8.04 -12.40
C GLN A 330 -12.43 -9.04 -13.46
N SER A 331 -11.13 -9.22 -13.64
CA SER A 331 -10.58 -10.24 -14.54
C SER A 331 -10.93 -11.67 -14.10
N LEU A 332 -10.99 -11.93 -12.78
CA LEU A 332 -11.46 -13.20 -12.26
C LEU A 332 -12.96 -13.41 -12.51
N LEU A 333 -13.79 -12.37 -12.43
CA LEU A 333 -15.21 -12.43 -12.81
C LEU A 333 -15.37 -12.74 -14.30
N ASP A 334 -14.61 -12.07 -15.16
CA ASP A 334 -14.65 -12.33 -16.62
C ASP A 334 -14.20 -13.77 -16.94
N TYR A 335 -13.19 -14.27 -16.22
CA TYR A 335 -12.79 -15.67 -16.29
C TYR A 335 -13.92 -16.60 -15.83
N PHE A 336 -14.51 -16.34 -14.67
CA PHE A 336 -15.66 -17.08 -14.15
C PHE A 336 -16.78 -17.17 -15.20
N TRP A 337 -17.19 -16.05 -15.81
CA TRP A 337 -18.29 -16.05 -16.78
C TRP A 337 -17.99 -16.79 -18.10
N SER A 338 -16.71 -16.96 -18.45
CA SER A 338 -16.29 -17.64 -19.67
C SER A 338 -16.01 -19.13 -19.49
N HIS A 339 -15.90 -19.61 -18.25
CA HIS A 339 -15.41 -20.97 -17.94
C HIS A 339 -16.49 -21.97 -17.52
N HIS A 340 -17.75 -21.54 -17.45
CA HIS A 340 -18.92 -22.43 -17.37
C HIS A 340 -20.13 -21.79 -18.04
N ASP A 341 -21.17 -22.58 -18.27
CA ASP A 341 -22.46 -22.04 -18.68
C ASP A 341 -23.28 -21.63 -17.43
N PRO A 342 -23.48 -20.32 -17.19
CA PRO A 342 -24.21 -19.83 -16.02
C PRO A 342 -25.74 -19.94 -16.16
N THR A 343 -26.25 -20.43 -17.30
CA THR A 343 -27.69 -20.63 -17.56
C THR A 343 -28.15 -22.06 -17.29
N LEU A 344 -27.21 -22.99 -17.10
CA LEU A 344 -27.55 -24.38 -16.80
C LEU A 344 -28.17 -24.48 -15.41
N GLN A 345 -29.42 -24.95 -15.38
CA GLN A 345 -30.12 -25.24 -14.13
C GLN A 345 -29.51 -26.48 -13.47
N ARG A 346 -29.02 -26.30 -12.24
CA ARG A 346 -28.40 -27.36 -11.43
C ARG A 346 -29.05 -27.40 -10.04
N LYS A 347 -28.86 -28.51 -9.32
CA LYS A 347 -29.17 -28.59 -7.89
C LYS A 347 -28.37 -27.53 -7.14
N LYS A 348 -28.84 -27.08 -5.97
CA LYS A 348 -28.17 -26.06 -5.14
C LYS A 348 -26.67 -26.38 -4.94
N GLN A 349 -26.33 -27.64 -4.67
CA GLN A 349 -24.95 -28.12 -4.59
C GLN A 349 -24.06 -27.68 -5.76
N TYR A 350 -24.54 -27.78 -7.00
CA TYR A 350 -23.75 -27.49 -8.22
C TYR A 350 -24.19 -26.20 -8.90
N ARG A 351 -24.77 -25.26 -8.15
CA ARG A 351 -25.28 -24.01 -8.72
C ARG A 351 -24.14 -23.04 -8.98
N SER A 352 -24.28 -22.24 -10.04
CA SER A 352 -23.39 -21.11 -10.29
C SER A 352 -23.55 -20.05 -9.18
N ALA A 353 -22.44 -19.59 -8.58
CA ALA A 353 -22.48 -18.65 -7.47
C ALA A 353 -21.30 -17.68 -7.47
N ILE A 354 -21.53 -16.43 -7.06
CA ILE A 354 -20.49 -15.47 -6.68
C ILE A 354 -20.76 -15.06 -5.24
N LEU A 355 -19.83 -15.33 -4.32
CA LEU A 355 -19.98 -14.94 -2.92
C LEU A 355 -18.96 -13.85 -2.59
N TYR A 356 -19.43 -12.61 -2.40
CA TYR A 356 -18.55 -11.46 -2.17
C TYR A 356 -18.14 -11.35 -0.70
N LEU A 357 -16.89 -10.93 -0.46
CA LEU A 357 -16.34 -10.76 0.88
C LEU A 357 -16.53 -9.34 1.44
N ASP A 358 -16.53 -8.34 0.56
CA ASP A 358 -16.60 -6.91 0.89
C ASP A 358 -17.48 -6.13 -0.11
N ASP A 359 -17.67 -4.84 0.17
CA ASP A 359 -18.53 -3.97 -0.65
C ASP A 359 -17.93 -3.66 -2.04
N ASP A 360 -16.60 -3.69 -2.18
CA ASP A 360 -15.92 -3.46 -3.46
C ASP A 360 -16.17 -4.66 -4.40
N GLN A 361 -16.02 -5.90 -3.89
CA GLN A 361 -16.40 -7.11 -4.60
C GLN A 361 -17.89 -7.18 -4.92
N LYS A 362 -18.74 -6.74 -4.00
CA LYS A 362 -20.19 -6.68 -4.22
C LYS A 362 -20.51 -5.81 -5.43
N ALA A 363 -19.99 -4.59 -5.48
CA ALA A 363 -20.25 -3.65 -6.56
C ALA A 363 -19.81 -4.22 -7.92
N LEU A 364 -18.61 -4.80 -8.00
CA LEU A 364 -18.08 -5.43 -9.22
C LEU A 364 -18.87 -6.68 -9.62
N ALA A 365 -19.20 -7.55 -8.66
CA ALA A 365 -19.98 -8.76 -8.91
C ALA A 365 -21.38 -8.43 -9.42
N GLU A 366 -22.10 -7.50 -8.79
CA GLU A 366 -23.44 -7.08 -9.20
C GLU A 366 -23.43 -6.40 -10.58
N ALA A 367 -22.43 -5.55 -10.86
CA ALA A 367 -22.25 -4.93 -12.17
C ALA A 367 -21.99 -5.97 -13.27
N SER A 368 -21.08 -6.92 -13.02
CA SER A 368 -20.76 -7.99 -13.97
C SER A 368 -21.97 -8.92 -14.20
N PHE A 369 -22.70 -9.25 -13.14
CA PHE A 369 -23.91 -10.05 -13.19
C PHE A 369 -24.99 -9.39 -14.04
N LYS A 370 -25.22 -8.07 -13.84
CA LYS A 370 -26.20 -7.31 -14.62
C LYS A 370 -25.89 -7.36 -16.11
N LYS A 371 -24.62 -7.14 -16.48
CA LYS A 371 -24.15 -7.22 -17.87
C LYS A 371 -24.41 -8.59 -18.50
N VAL A 372 -24.12 -9.68 -17.79
CA VAL A 372 -24.36 -11.03 -18.30
C VAL A 372 -25.86 -11.35 -18.35
N LYS A 373 -26.65 -10.90 -17.38
CA LYS A 373 -28.11 -11.09 -17.35
C LYS A 373 -28.83 -10.41 -18.52
N GLU A 374 -28.35 -9.24 -18.94
CA GLU A 374 -28.87 -8.56 -20.15
C GLU A 374 -28.63 -9.40 -21.42
N ALA A 375 -27.48 -10.06 -21.52
CA ALA A 375 -27.15 -10.94 -22.64
C ALA A 375 -27.79 -12.35 -22.52
N LYS A 376 -27.97 -12.85 -21.29
CA LYS A 376 -28.49 -14.19 -20.97
C LYS A 376 -29.58 -14.07 -19.88
N PRO A 377 -30.85 -13.78 -20.24
CA PRO A 377 -31.91 -13.56 -19.26
C PRO A 377 -32.22 -14.75 -18.33
N SER A 378 -31.91 -15.97 -18.78
CA SER A 378 -32.08 -17.22 -18.03
C SER A 378 -30.90 -17.59 -17.13
N ILE A 379 -30.09 -16.60 -16.73
CA ILE A 379 -28.95 -16.83 -15.85
C ILE A 379 -29.39 -17.36 -14.47
N GLU A 380 -28.79 -18.46 -14.03
CA GLU A 380 -29.09 -19.14 -12.77
C GLU A 380 -28.10 -18.78 -11.65
N THR A 381 -27.12 -17.93 -11.97
CA THR A 381 -26.10 -17.49 -11.01
C THR A 381 -26.73 -16.62 -9.94
N TYR A 382 -26.34 -16.81 -8.68
CA TYR A 382 -26.71 -15.90 -7.60
C TYR A 382 -25.47 -15.19 -7.06
N VAL A 383 -25.67 -13.94 -6.62
CA VAL A 383 -24.64 -13.07 -6.04
C VAL A 383 -25.05 -12.72 -4.62
N GLU A 384 -24.29 -13.19 -3.62
CA GLU A 384 -24.63 -13.04 -2.20
C GLU A 384 -23.39 -12.75 -1.36
N LYS A 385 -23.59 -12.21 -0.14
CA LYS A 385 -22.48 -12.02 0.81
C LYS A 385 -22.01 -13.38 1.31
N LEU A 386 -20.70 -13.59 1.38
CA LEU A 386 -20.14 -14.73 2.06
C LEU A 386 -20.42 -14.63 3.58
N ASP A 387 -21.11 -15.63 4.13
CA ASP A 387 -21.30 -15.78 5.58
C ASP A 387 -20.21 -16.67 6.18
N HIS A 388 -20.19 -17.95 5.79
CA HIS A 388 -19.15 -18.90 6.18
C HIS A 388 -18.67 -19.75 5.00
N PHE A 389 -17.40 -20.14 5.05
CA PHE A 389 -16.78 -21.10 4.13
C PHE A 389 -16.35 -22.34 4.91
N TYR A 390 -16.92 -23.49 4.59
CA TYR A 390 -16.52 -24.78 5.15
C TYR A 390 -15.59 -25.48 4.17
N GLN A 391 -14.35 -25.77 4.58
CA GLN A 391 -13.42 -26.52 3.75
C GLN A 391 -13.96 -27.94 3.50
N ALA A 392 -13.96 -28.38 2.24
CA ALA A 392 -14.32 -29.75 1.90
C ALA A 392 -13.21 -30.72 2.30
N GLU A 393 -13.57 -31.98 2.48
CA GLU A 393 -12.70 -33.05 2.95
C GLU A 393 -11.43 -33.18 2.10
N ASP A 394 -10.34 -33.63 2.71
CA ASP A 394 -9.01 -33.61 2.11
C ASP A 394 -8.97 -34.26 0.73
N TYR A 395 -9.69 -35.38 0.54
CA TYR A 395 -9.73 -36.11 -0.73
C TYR A 395 -10.39 -35.33 -1.88
N HIS A 396 -11.12 -34.24 -1.61
CA HIS A 396 -11.64 -33.33 -2.63
C HIS A 396 -10.62 -32.26 -3.04
N GLN A 397 -9.62 -31.97 -2.21
CA GLN A 397 -8.61 -30.94 -2.47
C GLN A 397 -7.62 -31.42 -3.54
N LYS A 398 -7.39 -30.59 -4.56
CA LYS A 398 -6.46 -30.87 -5.66
C LYS A 398 -6.76 -32.19 -6.35
N TYR A 399 -8.02 -32.38 -6.72
CA TYR A 399 -8.54 -33.63 -7.27
C TYR A 399 -7.67 -34.24 -8.38
N TRP A 400 -7.27 -33.46 -9.37
CA TRP A 400 -6.44 -33.95 -10.48
C TRP A 400 -5.06 -34.40 -10.05
N LEU A 401 -4.46 -33.69 -9.10
CA LEU A 401 -3.21 -34.10 -8.46
C LEU A 401 -3.38 -35.39 -7.65
N ARG A 402 -4.49 -35.56 -6.93
CA ARG A 402 -4.76 -36.80 -6.18
C ARG A 402 -5.00 -38.01 -7.09
N CYS A 403 -5.54 -37.80 -8.29
CA CYS A 403 -5.65 -38.82 -9.32
C CYS A 403 -4.28 -39.27 -9.88
N GLN A 404 -3.18 -38.62 -9.50
CA GLN A 404 -1.81 -38.96 -9.89
C GLN A 404 -0.97 -39.31 -8.65
N PRO A 405 -1.12 -40.52 -8.07
CA PRO A 405 -0.52 -40.86 -6.78
C PRO A 405 1.01 -40.79 -6.74
N GLN A 406 1.68 -41.00 -7.87
CA GLN A 406 3.15 -40.92 -7.95
C GLN A 406 3.62 -39.47 -7.81
N VAL A 407 3.07 -38.56 -8.61
CA VAL A 407 3.32 -37.13 -8.53
C VAL A 407 2.97 -36.59 -7.14
N PHE A 408 1.79 -36.93 -6.61
CA PHE A 408 1.36 -36.47 -5.28
C PHE A 408 2.34 -36.89 -4.17
N LYS A 409 2.77 -38.16 -4.15
CA LYS A 409 3.77 -38.64 -3.17
C LYS A 409 5.12 -37.93 -3.34
N ALA A 410 5.51 -37.63 -4.57
CA ALA A 410 6.78 -36.99 -4.86
C ALA A 410 6.84 -35.53 -4.37
N LEU A 411 5.69 -34.85 -4.27
CA LEU A 411 5.62 -33.50 -3.67
C LEU A 411 5.86 -33.49 -2.15
N LYS A 412 5.73 -34.64 -1.48
CA LYS A 412 5.94 -34.81 -0.02
C LYS A 412 5.12 -33.85 0.85
N LEU A 413 3.92 -33.49 0.40
CA LEU A 413 2.98 -32.65 1.14
C LEU A 413 1.99 -33.52 1.90
N ASN A 414 1.67 -33.15 3.14
CA ASN A 414 0.52 -33.69 3.87
C ASN A 414 -0.79 -33.00 3.47
N ASP A 415 -1.93 -33.53 3.90
CA ASP A 415 -3.24 -33.03 3.47
C ASP A 415 -3.49 -31.55 3.80
N ASN A 416 -3.05 -31.08 4.97
CA ASN A 416 -3.15 -29.66 5.33
C ASN A 416 -2.25 -28.77 4.44
N GLU A 417 -1.04 -29.23 4.14
CA GLU A 417 -0.10 -28.52 3.28
C GLU A 417 -0.60 -28.42 1.83
N VAL A 418 -1.28 -29.46 1.33
CA VAL A 418 -1.84 -29.49 -0.03
C VAL A 418 -2.86 -28.38 -0.26
N VAL A 419 -3.66 -28.05 0.75
CA VAL A 419 -4.66 -26.97 0.67
C VAL A 419 -4.00 -25.60 0.55
N GLU A 420 -2.94 -25.39 1.33
CA GLU A 420 -2.29 -24.09 1.45
C GLU A 420 -1.15 -23.87 0.44
N SER A 421 -0.77 -24.90 -0.34
CA SER A 421 0.41 -24.92 -1.21
C SER A 421 0.17 -24.33 -2.60
N PRO A 422 0.87 -23.25 -2.98
CA PRO A 422 0.88 -22.74 -4.36
C PRO A 422 1.39 -23.78 -5.37
N LEU A 423 2.41 -24.55 -4.98
CA LEU A 423 2.93 -25.67 -5.76
C LEU A 423 1.82 -26.68 -6.06
N ALA A 424 1.08 -27.14 -5.04
CA ALA A 424 0.01 -28.11 -5.23
C ALA A 424 -1.10 -27.56 -6.14
N ALA A 425 -1.46 -26.28 -5.99
CA ALA A 425 -2.43 -25.60 -6.86
C ALA A 425 -2.00 -25.61 -8.33
N LYS A 426 -0.75 -25.22 -8.62
CA LYS A 426 -0.24 -25.20 -10.00
C LYS A 426 -0.02 -26.60 -10.57
N VAL A 427 0.49 -27.56 -9.80
CA VAL A 427 0.64 -28.94 -10.28
C VAL A 427 -0.74 -29.56 -10.55
N ASN A 428 -1.75 -29.30 -9.73
CA ASN A 428 -3.14 -29.70 -10.02
C ASN A 428 -3.66 -29.13 -11.34
N ALA A 429 -3.27 -27.90 -11.69
CA ALA A 429 -3.57 -27.32 -13.00
C ALA A 429 -2.88 -28.07 -14.15
N PHE A 430 -1.60 -28.42 -14.00
CA PHE A 430 -0.86 -29.26 -14.96
C PHE A 430 -1.49 -30.64 -15.14
N MET A 431 -1.93 -31.28 -14.06
CA MET A 431 -2.62 -32.58 -14.14
C MET A 431 -3.94 -32.50 -14.92
N ALA A 432 -4.55 -31.31 -14.99
CA ALA A 432 -5.73 -31.00 -15.79
C ALA A 432 -5.40 -30.40 -17.18
N GLY A 433 -4.19 -30.63 -17.71
CA GLY A 433 -3.79 -30.18 -19.04
C GLY A 433 -3.48 -28.69 -19.14
N TYR A 434 -2.71 -28.13 -18.21
CA TYR A 434 -2.16 -26.79 -18.35
C TYR A 434 -0.88 -26.82 -19.18
N ASP A 435 -0.77 -25.97 -20.19
CA ASP A 435 0.28 -26.03 -21.22
C ASP A 435 1.34 -24.93 -21.12
N LYS A 436 1.30 -24.08 -20.08
CA LYS A 436 2.34 -23.07 -19.83
C LYS A 436 3.56 -23.67 -19.11
N TYR A 437 4.40 -24.39 -19.85
CA TYR A 437 5.58 -25.08 -19.31
C TYR A 437 6.66 -24.15 -18.71
N GLU A 438 6.67 -22.85 -19.04
CA GLU A 438 7.56 -21.89 -18.37
C GLU A 438 7.25 -21.77 -16.87
N VAL A 439 5.97 -21.89 -16.49
CA VAL A 439 5.56 -21.94 -15.07
C VAL A 439 6.09 -23.19 -14.40
N LEU A 440 6.10 -24.34 -15.11
CA LEU A 440 6.66 -25.59 -14.58
C LEU A 440 8.16 -25.48 -14.32
N LYS A 441 8.91 -24.82 -15.22
CA LYS A 441 10.35 -24.56 -15.03
C LYS A 441 10.61 -23.70 -13.79
N GLN A 442 9.81 -22.64 -13.61
CA GLN A 442 9.91 -21.78 -12.42
C GLN A 442 9.62 -22.56 -11.14
N LEU A 443 8.55 -23.35 -11.11
CA LEU A 443 8.20 -24.19 -9.95
C LEU A 443 9.28 -25.22 -9.64
N LYS A 444 9.91 -25.79 -10.68
CA LYS A 444 11.02 -26.72 -10.52
C LYS A 444 12.20 -26.06 -9.82
N GLU A 445 12.57 -24.86 -10.21
CA GLU A 445 13.66 -24.10 -9.59
C GLU A 445 13.31 -23.67 -8.16
N GLU A 446 12.11 -23.10 -7.96
CA GLU A 446 11.65 -22.56 -6.69
C GLU A 446 11.49 -23.65 -5.62
N TYR A 447 10.86 -24.76 -5.98
CA TYR A 447 10.56 -25.87 -5.06
C TYR A 447 11.56 -27.03 -5.15
N LYS A 448 12.63 -26.88 -5.94
CA LYS A 448 13.69 -27.89 -6.14
C LYS A 448 13.12 -29.25 -6.53
N LEU A 449 12.15 -29.26 -7.44
CA LEU A 449 11.60 -30.51 -7.98
C LEU A 449 12.69 -31.25 -8.76
N ASN A 450 12.73 -32.57 -8.62
CA ASN A 450 13.66 -33.38 -9.40
C ASN A 450 13.22 -33.43 -10.88
N ASP A 451 14.16 -33.74 -11.77
CA ASP A 451 13.90 -33.78 -13.22
C ASP A 451 12.83 -34.81 -13.60
N GLU A 452 12.83 -35.97 -12.92
CA GLU A 452 11.90 -37.06 -13.17
C GLU A 452 10.44 -36.64 -12.94
N VAL A 453 10.16 -36.00 -11.81
CA VAL A 453 8.82 -35.50 -11.44
C VAL A 453 8.40 -34.35 -12.35
N ALA A 454 9.32 -33.44 -12.68
CA ALA A 454 9.01 -32.34 -13.61
C ALA A 454 8.64 -32.88 -15.00
N ASN A 455 9.38 -33.87 -15.51
CA ASN A 455 9.09 -34.51 -16.80
C ASN A 455 7.76 -35.29 -16.75
N GLU A 456 7.48 -36.00 -15.66
CA GLU A 456 6.20 -36.69 -15.49
C GLU A 456 5.01 -35.70 -15.47
N ILE A 457 5.17 -34.56 -14.80
CA ILE A 457 4.16 -33.49 -14.78
C ILE A 457 3.91 -32.95 -16.19
N GLU A 458 4.97 -32.67 -16.94
CA GLU A 458 4.89 -32.21 -18.33
C GLU A 458 4.19 -33.24 -19.23
N ASP A 459 4.55 -34.52 -19.12
CA ASP A 459 3.97 -35.59 -19.92
C ASP A 459 2.47 -35.80 -19.63
N ILE A 460 2.05 -35.66 -18.37
CA ILE A 460 0.63 -35.70 -18.00
C ILE A 460 -0.11 -34.49 -18.60
N ALA A 461 0.46 -33.30 -18.47
CA ALA A 461 -0.12 -32.07 -19.00
C ALA A 461 -0.29 -32.13 -20.53
N ARG A 462 0.71 -32.64 -21.27
CA ARG A 462 0.65 -32.84 -22.73
C ARG A 462 -0.45 -33.78 -23.18
N ARG A 463 -0.81 -34.77 -22.34
CA ARG A 463 -1.89 -35.72 -22.60
C ARG A 463 -3.28 -35.13 -22.36
N GLY A 464 -3.38 -33.91 -21.80
CA GLY A 464 -4.62 -33.15 -21.68
C GLY A 464 -5.49 -33.47 -20.46
N GLY A 465 -4.98 -34.24 -19.49
CA GLY A 465 -5.81 -34.79 -18.40
C GLY A 465 -6.83 -35.82 -18.90
N ASP A 466 -7.50 -36.57 -18.01
CA ASP A 466 -8.57 -37.47 -18.45
C ASP A 466 -9.84 -36.66 -18.77
N PRO A 467 -10.32 -36.59 -20.02
CA PRO A 467 -11.51 -35.81 -20.39
C PRO A 467 -12.81 -36.30 -19.73
N ARG A 468 -12.81 -37.42 -18.98
CA ARG A 468 -14.01 -38.01 -18.36
C ARG A 468 -14.28 -37.58 -16.91
N SER A 469 -13.49 -36.69 -16.30
CA SER A 469 -13.45 -36.64 -14.82
C SER A 469 -14.12 -35.46 -14.08
N CYS A 470 -14.89 -34.56 -14.73
CA CYS A 470 -16.01 -33.88 -14.02
C CYS A 470 -17.09 -33.26 -14.96
N HIS A 471 -17.38 -33.86 -16.11
CA HIS A 471 -18.53 -33.50 -16.94
C HIS A 471 -19.33 -34.73 -17.35
#